data_AF-A0A5C5S6J4-F1
#
_entry.id   AF-A0A5C5S6J4-F1
#
_cell.length_a   1.000
_cell.length_b   1.000
_cell.length_c   1.000
_cell.angle_alpha   90.00
_cell.angle_beta   90.00
_cell.angle_gamma   90.00
#
_symmetry.space_group_name_H-M   'P 1'
#
loop_
_entity.id
_entity.type
_entity.pdbx_description
1 polymer ?
#
loop_
_entity_poly.entity_id
_entity_poly.type
_entity_poly.pdbx_seq_one_letter_code
_entity_poly.pdbx_strand_id
1 'polypeptide(L)'
;MSAFANSGELAAQWRTLSTAESAAVDSYLESAAVLIRDAFELAYGTRDVPADRLPAAKTVSLDIAKTALTTGTYAGHLVYGRTEGPRAKSGTLAAAGGSLTLLPWHRELLGLPVNPEPRYNFPVGDY
;
A
#
# COMPACT_ATOMS: atom_id res chain seq x y z
N MET A 1 -4.07 -16.37 -0.89
CA MET A 1 -3.69 -15.91 0.47
C MET A 1 -4.69 -14.83 0.85
N SER A 2 -5.27 -14.84 2.05
CA SER A 2 -6.43 -13.98 2.36
C SER A 2 -6.07 -12.50 2.52
N ALA A 3 -6.94 -11.62 2.04
CA ALA A 3 -6.85 -10.17 2.30
C ALA A 3 -7.17 -9.84 3.77
N PHE A 4 -6.64 -8.71 4.27
CA PHE A 4 -6.91 -8.24 5.64
C PHE A 4 -8.21 -7.43 5.76
N ALA A 5 -8.75 -6.99 4.62
CA ALA A 5 -9.99 -6.23 4.52
C ALA A 5 -10.72 -6.63 3.23
N ASN A 6 -11.94 -6.14 3.05
CA ASN A 6 -12.71 -6.28 1.79
C ASN A 6 -13.24 -4.93 1.30
N SER A 7 -13.71 -4.89 0.06
CA SER A 7 -14.28 -3.70 -0.57
C SER A 7 -15.48 -3.09 0.20
N GLY A 8 -16.30 -3.91 0.88
CA GLY A 8 -17.41 -3.43 1.70
C GLY A 8 -16.96 -2.61 2.92
N GLU A 9 -15.87 -3.02 3.56
CA GLU A 9 -15.27 -2.28 4.67
C GLU A 9 -14.67 -0.95 4.22
N LEU A 10 -14.05 -0.93 3.05
CA LEU A 10 -13.57 0.33 2.46
C LEU A 10 -14.75 1.27 2.13
N ALA A 11 -15.82 0.72 1.57
CA ALA A 11 -17.00 1.49 1.22
C ALA A 11 -17.68 2.11 2.46
N ALA A 12 -17.71 1.38 3.58
CA ALA A 12 -18.26 1.87 4.84
C ALA A 12 -17.43 3.01 5.47
N GLN A 13 -16.12 3.07 5.22
CA GLN A 13 -15.22 4.05 5.84
C GLN A 13 -14.93 5.28 4.98
N TRP A 14 -15.12 5.20 3.66
CA TRP A 14 -14.68 6.25 2.75
C TRP A 14 -15.78 6.78 1.83
N ARG A 15 -16.28 5.95 0.92
CA ARG A 15 -17.38 6.29 0.00
C ARG A 15 -17.96 5.05 -0.63
N THR A 16 -19.20 5.16 -1.12
CA THR A 16 -19.81 4.14 -1.96
C THR A 16 -18.94 3.88 -3.20
N LEU A 17 -18.74 2.59 -3.49
CA LEU A 17 -17.99 2.10 -4.64
C LEU A 17 -18.96 1.55 -5.69
N SER A 18 -18.68 1.84 -6.97
CA SER A 18 -19.33 1.13 -8.07
C SER A 18 -18.87 -0.32 -8.15
N THR A 19 -19.60 -1.17 -8.87
CA THR A 19 -19.26 -2.59 -9.04
C THR A 19 -17.84 -2.80 -9.58
N ALA A 20 -17.43 -1.97 -10.55
CA ALA A 20 -16.09 -2.04 -11.12
C ALA A 20 -15.01 -1.62 -10.12
N GLU A 21 -15.28 -0.59 -9.31
CA GLU A 21 -14.36 -0.14 -8.26
C GLU A 21 -14.24 -1.17 -7.13
N SER A 22 -15.33 -1.82 -6.73
CA SER A 22 -15.29 -2.88 -5.71
C SER A 22 -14.41 -4.05 -6.16
N ALA A 23 -14.56 -4.51 -7.40
CA ALA A 23 -13.72 -5.59 -7.95
C ALA A 23 -12.23 -5.19 -8.00
N ALA A 24 -11.93 -3.95 -8.40
CA ALA A 24 -10.57 -3.43 -8.39
C ALA A 24 -10.00 -3.34 -6.97
N VAL A 25 -10.80 -2.88 -6.01
CA VAL A 25 -10.42 -2.77 -4.59
C VAL A 25 -10.10 -4.14 -4.01
N ASP A 26 -10.90 -5.16 -4.28
CA ASP A 26 -10.62 -6.51 -3.77
C ASP A 26 -9.27 -7.04 -4.29
N SER A 27 -8.96 -6.80 -5.57
CA SER A 27 -7.64 -7.13 -6.15
C SER A 27 -6.49 -6.33 -5.52
N TYR A 28 -6.70 -5.04 -5.23
CA TYR A 28 -5.71 -4.22 -4.53
C TYR A 28 -5.49 -4.67 -3.09
N LEU A 29 -6.54 -5.10 -2.39
CA LEU A 29 -6.46 -5.59 -1.02
C LEU A 29 -5.74 -6.94 -0.94
N GLU A 30 -5.94 -7.83 -1.91
CA GLU A 30 -5.15 -9.06 -2.03
C GLU A 30 -3.67 -8.75 -2.26
N SER A 31 -3.39 -7.85 -3.19
CA SER A 31 -2.02 -7.43 -3.52
C SER A 31 -1.32 -6.74 -2.35
N ALA A 32 -2.03 -5.86 -1.64
CA ALA A 32 -1.54 -5.21 -0.42
C ALA A 32 -1.26 -6.24 0.68
N ALA A 33 -2.09 -7.27 0.80
CA ALA A 33 -1.90 -8.32 1.78
C ALA A 33 -0.68 -9.20 1.48
N VAL A 34 -0.33 -9.41 0.20
CA VAL A 34 0.95 -10.03 -0.19
C VAL A 34 2.11 -9.11 0.18
N LEU A 35 2.04 -7.86 -0.22
CA LEU A 35 3.10 -6.87 0.00
C LEU A 35 3.39 -6.60 1.49
N ILE A 36 2.38 -6.64 2.37
CA ILE A 36 2.59 -6.59 3.82
C ILE A 36 3.33 -7.85 4.30
N ARG A 37 2.88 -9.04 3.90
CA ARG A 37 3.51 -10.31 4.34
C ARG A 37 4.95 -10.44 3.86
N ASP A 38 5.24 -10.00 2.63
CA ASP A 38 6.60 -9.98 2.09
C ASP A 38 7.49 -9.03 2.90
N ALA A 39 6.94 -7.89 3.35
CA ALA A 39 7.66 -6.98 4.22
C ALA A 39 7.96 -7.59 5.59
N PHE A 40 7.04 -8.37 6.16
CA PHE A 40 7.29 -9.15 7.39
C PHE A 40 8.34 -10.24 7.17
N GLU A 41 8.32 -10.93 6.03
CA GLU A 41 9.31 -11.96 5.70
C GLU A 41 10.71 -11.36 5.61
N LEU A 42 10.85 -10.22 4.96
CA LEU A 42 12.13 -9.52 4.84
C LEU A 42 12.65 -9.00 6.18
N ALA A 43 11.76 -8.48 7.04
CA ALA A 43 12.14 -7.89 8.32
C ALA A 43 12.42 -8.95 9.40
N TYR A 44 11.57 -9.97 9.51
CA TYR A 44 11.53 -10.91 10.63
C TYR A 44 11.69 -12.37 10.22
N GLY A 45 11.81 -12.68 8.93
CA GLY A 45 11.94 -14.05 8.44
C GLY A 45 10.64 -14.86 8.48
N THR A 46 9.48 -14.21 8.65
CA THR A 46 8.16 -14.87 8.68
C THR A 46 7.14 -14.10 7.87
N ARG A 47 6.26 -14.83 7.16
CA ARG A 47 5.10 -14.24 6.47
C ARG A 47 3.88 -14.05 7.38
N ASP A 48 3.96 -14.55 8.61
CA ASP A 48 2.88 -14.41 9.58
C ASP A 48 2.90 -13.02 10.20
N VAL A 49 1.78 -12.32 10.04
CA VAL A 49 1.55 -11.04 10.71
C VAL A 49 1.06 -11.32 12.13
N PRO A 50 1.76 -10.81 13.17
CA PRO A 50 1.35 -10.98 14.56
C PRO A 50 -0.09 -10.52 14.81
N ALA A 51 -0.79 -11.22 15.71
CA ALA A 51 -2.22 -10.97 15.97
C ALA A 51 -2.50 -9.52 16.44
N ASP A 52 -1.59 -8.93 17.22
CA ASP A 52 -1.63 -7.54 17.67
C ASP A 52 -1.44 -6.53 16.52
N ARG A 53 -0.88 -6.96 15.39
CA ARG A 53 -0.64 -6.16 14.19
C ARG A 53 -1.69 -6.38 13.10
N LEU A 54 -2.65 -7.29 13.27
CA LEU A 54 -3.74 -7.47 12.30
C LEU A 54 -4.61 -6.23 12.11
N PRO A 55 -5.00 -5.47 13.16
CA PRO A 55 -5.74 -4.21 12.97
C PRO A 55 -4.92 -3.18 12.19
N ALA A 56 -3.62 -3.10 12.46
CA ALA A 56 -2.68 -2.25 11.74
C ALA A 56 -2.60 -2.63 10.24
N ALA A 57 -2.45 -3.91 9.94
CA ALA A 57 -2.40 -4.44 8.58
C ALA A 57 -3.68 -4.16 7.80
N LYS A 58 -4.83 -4.22 8.47
CA LYS A 58 -6.12 -3.85 7.91
C LYS A 58 -6.16 -2.37 7.53
N THR A 59 -5.80 -1.46 8.44
CA THR A 59 -5.76 -0.02 8.18
C THR A 59 -4.82 0.32 7.02
N VAL A 60 -3.61 -0.26 7.00
CA VAL A 60 -2.65 -0.03 5.92
C VAL A 60 -3.17 -0.54 4.58
N SER A 61 -3.81 -1.72 4.55
CA SER A 61 -4.37 -2.28 3.32
C SER A 61 -5.48 -1.40 2.74
N LEU A 62 -6.36 -0.87 3.60
CA LEU A 62 -7.41 0.06 3.20
C LEU A 62 -6.85 1.39 2.68
N ASP A 63 -5.81 1.94 3.31
CA ASP A 63 -5.18 3.18 2.84
C ASP A 63 -4.46 3.00 1.49
N ILE A 64 -3.74 1.89 1.32
CA ILE A 64 -3.10 1.54 0.05
C ILE A 64 -4.14 1.41 -1.07
N ALA A 65 -5.24 0.69 -0.83
CA ALA A 65 -6.30 0.52 -1.82
C ALA A 65 -6.98 1.85 -2.18
N LYS A 66 -7.24 2.69 -1.17
CA LYS A 66 -7.77 4.05 -1.36
C LYS A 66 -6.83 4.93 -2.18
N THR A 67 -5.54 4.90 -1.86
CA THR A 67 -4.50 5.66 -2.57
C THR A 67 -4.38 5.18 -4.01
N ALA A 68 -4.37 3.88 -4.25
CA ALA A 68 -4.34 3.31 -5.60
C ALA A 68 -5.56 3.74 -6.43
N LEU A 69 -6.77 3.67 -5.86
CA LEU A 69 -7.99 4.06 -6.55
C LEU A 69 -8.04 5.57 -6.87
N THR A 70 -7.59 6.42 -5.94
CA THR A 70 -7.60 7.88 -6.14
C THR A 70 -6.52 8.37 -7.10
N THR A 71 -5.35 7.72 -7.10
CA THR A 71 -4.21 8.13 -7.93
C THR A 71 -4.17 7.45 -9.29
N GLY A 72 -4.98 6.41 -9.53
CA GLY A 72 -5.12 5.75 -10.84
C GLY A 72 -5.53 6.71 -11.98
N THR A 73 -6.26 7.79 -11.68
CA THR A 73 -6.59 8.84 -12.66
C THR A 73 -5.37 9.66 -13.10
N TYR A 74 -4.26 9.59 -12.35
CA TYR A 74 -2.99 10.27 -12.62
C TYR A 74 -1.86 9.27 -12.86
N ALA A 75 -2.17 8.10 -13.45
CA ALA A 75 -1.18 7.09 -13.79
C ALA A 75 0.03 7.69 -14.54
N GLY A 76 1.25 7.38 -14.08
CA GLY A 76 2.50 7.89 -14.66
C GLY A 76 2.93 9.29 -14.22
N HIS A 77 2.12 10.01 -13.43
CA HIS A 77 2.51 11.32 -12.87
C HIS A 77 3.17 11.18 -11.49
N LEU A 78 4.18 12.01 -11.24
CA LEU A 78 4.73 12.28 -9.90
C LEU A 78 4.26 13.64 -9.37
N VAL A 79 4.15 14.61 -10.27
CA VAL A 79 3.62 15.95 -10.05
C VAL A 79 2.58 16.21 -11.13
N TYR A 80 1.46 16.83 -10.75
CA TYR A 80 0.45 17.27 -11.70
C TYR A 80 0.13 18.75 -11.48
N GLY A 81 -0.21 19.43 -12.58
CA GLY A 81 -0.65 20.81 -12.61
C GLY A 81 -1.75 20.97 -13.64
N ARG A 82 -2.85 21.60 -13.27
CA ARG A 82 -3.95 21.94 -14.17
C ARG A 82 -4.30 23.41 -13.97
N THR A 83 -4.27 24.17 -15.06
CA THR A 83 -4.67 25.58 -15.07
C THR A 83 -5.93 25.72 -15.91
N GLU A 84 -6.99 26.25 -15.31
CA GLU A 84 -8.27 26.53 -15.96
C GLU A 84 -8.61 28.02 -15.74
N GLY A 85 -8.32 28.84 -16.75
CA GLY A 85 -8.47 30.29 -16.65
C GLY A 85 -7.64 30.86 -15.48
N PRO A 86 -8.22 31.65 -14.56
CA PRO A 86 -7.50 32.20 -13.39
C PRO A 86 -7.28 31.18 -12.26
N ARG A 87 -7.78 29.94 -12.37
CA ARG A 87 -7.66 28.91 -11.32
C ARG A 87 -6.54 27.93 -11.66
N ALA A 88 -5.61 27.73 -10.72
CA ALA A 88 -4.56 26.73 -10.83
C ALA A 88 -4.70 25.70 -9.71
N LYS A 89 -4.55 24.42 -10.06
CA LYS A 89 -4.43 23.31 -9.10
C LYS A 89 -3.17 22.53 -9.42
N SER A 90 -2.29 22.39 -8.45
CA SER A 90 -1.11 21.54 -8.54
C SER A 90 -0.97 20.65 -7.31
N GLY A 91 -0.25 19.54 -7.46
CA GLY A 91 0.01 18.62 -6.36
C GLY A 91 1.13 17.63 -6.68
N THR A 92 1.77 17.14 -5.63
CA THR A 92 2.74 16.03 -5.70
C THR A 92 2.08 14.78 -5.15
N LEU A 93 2.25 13.64 -5.83
CA LEU A 93 1.67 12.38 -5.41
C LEU A 93 2.61 11.65 -4.45
N ALA A 94 2.08 11.16 -3.33
CA ALA A 94 2.83 10.38 -2.34
C ALA A 94 3.22 8.98 -2.85
N ALA A 95 2.40 8.40 -3.72
CA ALA A 95 2.70 7.20 -4.49
C ALA A 95 2.46 7.49 -5.98
N ALA A 96 3.47 7.21 -6.80
CA ALA A 96 3.40 7.48 -8.23
C ALA A 96 2.28 6.62 -8.87
N GLY A 97 1.35 7.29 -9.57
CA GLY A 97 0.45 6.68 -10.54
C GLY A 97 -0.38 5.45 -10.11
N GLY A 98 -0.86 5.36 -8.88
CA GLY A 98 -1.67 4.20 -8.45
C GLY A 98 -0.86 3.01 -7.95
N SER A 99 0.44 3.16 -7.75
CA SER A 99 1.30 2.07 -7.27
C SER A 99 0.95 1.66 -5.84
N LEU A 100 0.85 0.34 -5.61
CA LEU A 100 0.72 -0.25 -4.28
C LEU A 100 2.08 -0.18 -3.59
N THR A 101 2.30 0.85 -2.76
CA THR A 101 3.57 1.07 -2.07
C THR A 101 3.38 1.24 -0.57
N LEU A 102 4.26 0.64 0.24
CA LEU A 102 4.35 0.93 1.67
C LEU A 102 5.06 2.26 1.88
N LEU A 103 4.32 3.25 2.37
CA LEU A 103 4.86 4.52 2.82
C LEU A 103 5.56 4.36 4.18
N PRO A 104 6.47 5.28 4.57
CA PRO A 104 7.18 5.21 5.84
C PRO A 104 6.27 5.02 7.06
N TRP A 105 5.18 5.78 7.14
CA TRP A 105 4.23 5.67 8.25
C TRP A 105 3.45 4.34 8.27
N HIS A 106 3.24 3.69 7.11
CA HIS A 106 2.69 2.33 7.06
C HIS A 106 3.61 1.34 7.78
N ARG A 107 4.93 1.49 7.57
CA ARG A 107 5.93 0.63 8.20
C ARG A 107 5.96 0.83 9.71
N GLU A 108 5.94 2.08 10.17
CA GLU A 108 5.89 2.39 11.61
C GLU A 108 4.66 1.76 12.30
N LEU A 109 3.49 1.87 11.67
CA LEU A 109 2.23 1.32 12.20
C LEU A 109 2.27 -0.21 12.28
N LEU A 110 2.90 -0.85 11.28
CA LEU A 110 3.14 -2.29 11.25
C LEU A 110 4.29 -2.75 12.16
N GLY A 111 5.06 -1.81 12.74
CA GLY A 111 6.27 -2.09 13.51
C GLY A 111 7.49 -2.44 12.66
N LEU A 112 7.38 -2.36 11.34
CA LEU A 112 8.45 -2.66 10.38
C LEU A 112 9.53 -1.57 10.40
N PRO A 113 10.80 -1.92 10.14
CA PRO A 113 11.88 -0.94 10.03
C PRO A 113 11.61 0.03 8.86
N VAL A 114 11.68 1.34 9.13
CA VAL A 114 11.46 2.39 8.12
C VAL A 114 12.62 2.46 7.12
N ASN A 115 13.84 2.27 7.62
CA ASN A 115 15.08 2.18 6.85
C ASN A 115 15.62 0.76 6.93
N PRO A 116 15.35 -0.11 5.93
CA PRO A 116 15.95 -1.43 5.91
C PRO A 116 17.47 -1.28 5.74
N GLU A 117 18.24 -1.79 6.69
CA GLU A 117 19.69 -1.87 6.54
C GLU A 117 20.04 -2.85 5.41
N PRO A 118 21.07 -2.56 4.60
CA PRO A 118 21.51 -3.49 3.56
C PRO A 118 21.95 -4.81 4.21
N ARG A 119 21.30 -5.91 3.83
CA ARG A 119 21.66 -7.28 4.23
C ARG A 119 22.39 -7.95 3.08
N TYR A 120 23.62 -8.37 3.31
CA TYR A 120 24.39 -9.20 2.38
C TYR A 120 24.55 -10.60 2.96
N ASN A 121 24.35 -11.64 2.14
CA ASN A 121 24.67 -13.01 2.51
C ASN A 121 25.97 -13.40 1.79
N PHE A 122 27.10 -13.41 2.52
CA PHE A 122 28.33 -13.98 1.99
C PHE A 122 28.21 -15.50 2.10
N PRO A 123 28.21 -16.27 1.00
CA PRO A 123 28.33 -17.72 1.11
C PRO A 123 29.67 -18.04 1.79
N VAL A 124 29.59 -18.64 2.97
CA VAL A 124 30.75 -19.15 3.69
C VAL A 124 31.02 -20.56 3.17
N GLY A 125 32.15 -20.77 2.48
CA GLY A 125 32.68 -22.12 2.23
C GLY A 125 32.85 -22.59 0.78
N ASP A 126 32.81 -21.71 -0.24
CA ASP A 126 33.14 -22.08 -1.63
C ASP A 126 34.64 -21.83 -1.95
N TYR A 127 35.54 -22.47 -1.18
CA TYR A 127 36.97 -22.56 -1.49
C TYR A 127 37.38 -24.03 -1.63
#